data_AF-A0A1Z4JLJ6-F1
#
_entry.id   AF-A0A1Z4JLJ6-F1
#
_cell.length_a   1.000
_cell.length_b   1.000
_cell.length_c   1.000
_cell.angle_alpha   90.00
_cell.angle_beta   90.00
_cell.angle_gamma   90.00
#
_symmetry.space_group_name_H-M   'P 1'
#
loop_
_entity.id
_entity.type
_entity.pdbx_description
1 polymer ?
#
loop_
_entity_poly.entity_id
_entity_poly.type
_entity_poly.pdbx_seq_one_letter_code
_entity_poly.pdbx_strand_id
1 'polypeptide(L)' 'MKSTAITSMQAKEQLLHEIDEIPDFLLEEVLDFVQFLKSKHLRNKLEISAMSEAVLAKDWLRPEEDEAWQDL' A
#
# COMPACT_ATOMS: atom_id res chain seq x y z
N MET A 1 -21.63 21.80 -8.12
CA MET A 1 -21.37 20.81 -7.06
C MET A 1 -19.96 21.01 -6.53
N LYS A 2 -19.78 21.45 -5.28
CA LYS A 2 -18.44 21.53 -4.67
C LYS A 2 -18.04 20.11 -4.28
N SER A 3 -17.03 19.56 -4.95
CA SER A 3 -16.41 18.30 -4.54
C SER A 3 -15.62 18.58 -3.28
N THR A 4 -16.14 18.14 -2.13
CA THR A 4 -15.44 18.32 -0.85
C THR A 4 -14.45 17.16 -0.73
N ALA A 5 -13.18 17.42 -0.98
CA ALA A 5 -12.12 16.45 -0.70
C ALA A 5 -12.03 16.25 0.81
N ILE A 6 -12.41 15.06 1.28
CA ILE A 6 -12.28 14.69 2.70
C ILE A 6 -10.78 14.59 3.00
N THR A 7 -10.31 15.36 3.98
CA THR A 7 -8.91 15.28 4.43
C THR A 7 -8.71 13.97 5.22
N SER A 8 -7.52 13.37 5.19
CA SER A 8 -7.23 12.10 5.88
C SER A 8 -7.62 12.09 7.37
N MET A 9 -7.53 13.23 8.07
CA MET A 9 -7.99 13.33 9.46
C MET A 9 -9.51 13.27 9.60
N GLN A 10 -10.25 14.00 8.76
CA GLN A 10 -11.72 14.00 8.76
C GLN A 10 -12.28 12.61 8.44
N ALA A 11 -11.67 11.89 7.49
CA ALA A 11 -12.07 10.52 7.17
C ALA A 11 -11.89 9.56 8.36
N LYS A 12 -10.81 9.75 9.13
CA LYS A 12 -10.52 8.92 10.30
C LYS A 12 -11.49 9.19 11.44
N GLU A 13 -11.83 10.45 11.69
CA GLU A 13 -12.81 10.84 12.71
C GLU A 13 -14.20 10.29 12.39
N GLN A 14 -14.64 10.41 11.13
CA GLN A 14 -15.91 9.83 10.69
C GLN A 14 -15.94 8.32 10.88
N LEU A 15 -14.85 7.62 10.52
CA LEU A 15 -14.77 6.18 10.69
C LEU A 15 -14.87 5.74 12.15
N LEU A 16 -14.24 6.48 13.08
CA LEU A 16 -14.35 6.20 14.51
C LEU A 16 -15.78 6.35 15.02
N HIS A 17 -16.47 7.40 14.58
CA HIS A 17 -17.86 7.64 14.94
C HIS A 17 -18.78 6.51 14.46
N GLU A 18 -18.64 6.06 13.22
CA GLU A 18 -19.43 4.95 12.67
C GLU A 18 -19.15 3.62 13.39
N ILE A 19 -17.89 3.38 13.82
CA ILE A 19 -17.51 2.19 14.58
C ILE A 19 -18.15 2.19 15.98
N ASP A 20 -18.28 3.35 16.62
CA ASP A 20 -18.90 3.45 17.95
C ASP A 20 -20.42 3.15 17.91
N GLU A 21 -21.07 3.36 16.76
CA GLU A 21 -22.52 3.16 16.59
C GLU A 21 -22.90 1.81 15.96
N ILE A 22 -21.92 1.05 15.44
CA ILE A 22 -22.20 -0.19 14.73
C ILE A 22 -22.57 -1.33 15.69
N PRO A 23 -23.53 -2.20 15.34
CA PRO A 23 -23.82 -3.39 16.11
C PRO A 23 -22.61 -4.33 16.25
N ASP A 24 -22.44 -4.94 17.44
CA ASP A 24 -21.33 -5.83 17.76
C ASP A 24 -21.13 -6.97 16.74
N PHE A 25 -22.23 -7.50 16.18
CA PHE A 25 -22.17 -8.60 15.21
C PHE A 25 -21.52 -8.20 13.87
N LEU A 26 -21.39 -6.90 13.59
CA LEU A 26 -20.70 -6.37 12.40
C LEU A 26 -19.26 -5.92 12.71
N LEU A 27 -18.88 -5.79 13.98
CA LEU A 27 -17.53 -5.33 14.35
C LEU A 27 -16.44 -6.26 13.83
N GLU A 28 -16.69 -7.58 13.85
CA GLU A 28 -15.77 -8.58 13.33
C GLU A 28 -15.53 -8.39 11.82
N GLU A 29 -16.59 -8.22 11.04
CA GLU A 29 -16.51 -8.00 9.59
C GLU A 29 -15.79 -6.68 9.24
N VAL A 30 -16.06 -5.60 9.98
CA VAL A 30 -15.37 -4.32 9.79
C VAL A 30 -13.89 -4.43 10.13
N LEU A 31 -13.54 -5.11 11.22
CA LEU A 31 -12.16 -5.33 11.61
C LEU A 31 -11.40 -6.14 10.55
N ASP A 32 -12.01 -7.22 10.06
CA ASP A 32 -11.46 -8.06 9.01
C ASP A 32 -11.18 -7.26 7.74
N PHE A 33 -12.13 -6.40 7.33
CA PHE A 33 -11.96 -5.57 6.15
C PHE A 33 -10.79 -4.57 6.30
N VAL A 34 -10.67 -3.92 7.46
CA VAL A 34 -9.55 -2.99 7.73
C VAL A 34 -8.20 -3.73 7.70
N GLN A 35 -8.13 -4.93 8.29
CA GLN A 35 -6.92 -5.76 8.27
C GLN A 35 -6.57 -6.25 6.86
N PHE A 36 -7.58 -6.63 6.08
CA PHE A 36 -7.43 -6.99 4.68
C PHE A 36 -6.83 -5.85 3.86
N LEU A 37 -7.33 -4.61 4.01
CA LEU A 37 -6.80 -3.45 3.28
C LEU A 37 -5.33 -3.18 3.62
N LYS A 38 -4.96 -3.22 4.91
CA LYS A 38 -3.55 -3.07 5.34
C LYS A 38 -2.66 -4.12 4.69
N SER A 39 -3.10 -5.38 4.71
CA SER A 39 -2.36 -6.50 4.14
C SER A 39 -2.23 -6.41 2.63
N LYS A 40 -3.30 -6.00 1.94
CA LYS A 40 -3.33 -5.81 0.48
C LYS A 40 -2.34 -4.74 0.04
N HIS A 41 -2.31 -3.60 0.71
CA HIS A 41 -1.38 -2.52 0.36
C HIS A 41 0.08 -2.88 0.65
N LEU A 42 0.33 -3.64 1.73
CA LEU A 42 1.68 -4.17 2.01
C LEU A 42 2.12 -5.17 0.93
N ARG A 43 1.24 -6.10 0.54
CA ARG A 43 1.52 -7.09 -0.51
C ARG A 43 1.75 -6.46 -1.87
N ASN A 44 0.90 -5.52 -2.28
CA ASN A 44 1.08 -4.82 -3.56
C ASN A 44 2.41 -4.06 -3.61
N LYS A 45 2.84 -3.45 -2.49
CA LYS A 45 4.14 -2.77 -2.42
C LYS A 45 5.30 -3.76 -2.57
N LEU A 46 5.20 -4.94 -1.95
CA LEU A 46 6.20 -6.01 -2.07
C LEU A 46 6.24 -6.60 -3.49
N GLU A 47 5.09 -6.87 -4.10
CA GLU A 47 4.98 -7.38 -5.47
C GLU A 47 5.57 -6.39 -6.49
N ILE A 48 5.25 -5.09 -6.36
CA ILE A 48 5.84 -4.05 -7.22
C ILE A 48 7.35 -4.00 -7.04
N SER A 49 7.85 -4.03 -5.80
CA SER A 49 9.29 -4.04 -5.51
C SER A 49 9.99 -5.23 -6.15
N ALA A 50 9.43 -6.44 -6.00
CA ALA A 50 9.99 -7.67 -6.55
C ALA A 50 9.96 -7.68 -8.08
N MET A 51 8.89 -7.16 -8.71
CA MET A 51 8.82 -7.04 -10.16
C MET A 51 9.85 -6.03 -10.71
N SER A 52 10.03 -4.90 -10.03
CA SER A 52 11.04 -3.91 -10.41
C SER A 52 12.46 -4.46 -10.27
N GLU A 53 12.75 -5.21 -9.19
CA GLU A 53 14.04 -5.88 -9.00
C GLU A 53 14.33 -6.89 -10.13
N ALA A 54 13.36 -7.74 -10.48
CA ALA A 54 13.52 -8.74 -11.54
C ALA A 54 13.68 -8.13 -12.94
N VAL A 55 13.15 -6.94 -13.19
CA VAL A 55 13.37 -6.20 -14.43
C VAL A 55 14.74 -5.52 -14.41
N LEU A 56 15.09 -4.83 -13.33
CA LEU A 56 16.36 -4.14 -13.20
C LEU A 56 17.55 -5.11 -13.27
N ALA A 57 17.44 -6.27 -12.63
CA ALA A 57 18.47 -7.30 -12.64
C ALA A 57 18.85 -7.78 -14.06
N LYS A 58 17.92 -7.74 -15.03
CA LYS A 58 18.20 -8.16 -16.42
C LYS A 58 19.11 -7.19 -17.17
N ASP A 59 19.02 -5.92 -16.84
CA ASP A 59 19.77 -4.87 -17.51
C ASP A 59 21.02 -4.49 -16.70
N TRP A 60 20.99 -4.67 -15.37
CA TRP A 60 22.06 -4.27 -14.44
C TRP A 60 23.10 -5.34 -14.14
N LEU A 61 22.76 -6.64 -14.23
CA LEU A 61 23.71 -7.73 -13.99
C LEU A 61 24.48 -8.13 -15.25
N ARG A 62 24.61 -7.19 -16.19
CA ARG A 62 25.35 -7.41 -17.42
C ARG A 62 26.83 -7.10 -17.16
N PRO A 63 27.77 -7.93 -17.64
CA PRO A 63 29.20 -7.68 -17.47
C PRO A 63 29.64 -6.30 -17.98
N GLU A 64 28.95 -5.77 -19.00
CA GLU A 64 29.19 -4.45 -19.56
C GLU A 64 28.88 -3.31 -18.58
N GLU A 65 27.89 -3.51 -17.68
CA GLU A 65 27.58 -2.56 -16.61
C GLU A 65 28.62 -2.66 -15.49
N ASP A 66 29.09 -3.86 -15.13
CA ASP A 66 30.16 -4.03 -14.14
C ASP A 66 31.44 -3.26 -14.54
N GLU A 67 31.73 -3.16 -15.84
CA GLU A 67 32.82 -2.33 -16.39
C GLU A 67 32.50 -0.83 -16.30
N ALA A 68 31.29 -0.42 -16.68
CA ALA A 68 30.86 0.99 -16.62
C ALA A 68 30.79 1.55 -15.19
N TRP A 69 30.67 0.66 -14.19
CA TRP A 69 30.55 0.99 -12.78
C TRP A 69 31.88 1.04 -12.04
N GLN A 70 33.00 0.62 -12.66
CA GLN A 70 34.30 0.62 -11.98
C GLN A 70 34.85 2.01 -11.70
N ASP A 71 34.35 3.03 -12.40
CA ASP A 71 34.85 4.41 -12.35
C ASP A 71 33.91 5.39 -11.60
N LEU A 72 32.88 4.88 -10.91
CA LEU A 72 31.90 5.65 -10.12
C LEU A 72 32.17 5.55 -8.61
#